data_AF-A0A349ECD4-F1
#
_entry.id   AF-A0A349ECD4-F1
#
_cell.length_a   1.000
_cell.length_b   1.000
_cell.length_c   1.000
_cell.angle_alpha   90.00
_cell.angle_beta   90.00
_cell.angle_gamma   90.00
#
_symmetry.space_group_name_H-M   'P 1'
#
loop_
_entity.id
_entity.type
_entity.pdbx_description
1 polymer ?
#
loop_
_entity_poly.entity_id
_entity_poly.type
_entity_poly.pdbx_seq_one_letter_code
_entity_poly.pdbx_strand_id
1 'polypeptide(L)'
;KLPEGMVKKIAYQIMNAEQIEQFEKSPEMNMAISDPDIGRFRVNIFQQRGEIAIVARNIKTEIPSAASLGLPPILNDLIMQKNGIVLFVGGTGSGKSTSLAALIDHRNKNSDGHIITIEDPVEFIHPHQKSIINQREVGVDTNSYEEALQNTLRQAPDVILIGEIRSRETMEHAL
;
A
#
# COMPACT_ATOMS: atom_id res chain seq x y z
N LYS A 1 13.20 -5.08 28.76
CA LYS A 1 13.79 -3.84 28.20
C LYS A 1 14.96 -4.25 27.33
N LEU A 2 15.07 -3.70 26.11
CA LEU A 2 16.25 -3.96 25.28
C LEU A 2 17.48 -3.25 25.90
N PRO A 3 18.68 -3.84 25.81
CA PRO A 3 19.94 -3.17 26.16
C PRO A 3 20.14 -1.85 25.40
N GLU A 4 20.91 -0.95 26.01
CA GLU A 4 21.30 0.32 25.39
C GLU A 4 22.01 0.09 24.04
N GLY A 5 21.69 0.93 23.04
CA GLY A 5 22.22 0.81 21.68
C GLY A 5 21.69 -0.40 20.87
N MET A 6 20.91 -1.32 21.45
CA MET A 6 20.37 -2.46 20.71
C MET A 6 19.38 -2.01 19.62
N VAL A 7 18.55 -1.01 19.90
CA VAL A 7 17.59 -0.48 18.90
C VAL A 7 18.33 0.11 17.70
N LYS A 8 19.44 0.82 17.92
CA LYS A 8 20.31 1.31 16.83
C LYS A 8 20.85 0.16 15.99
N LYS A 9 21.33 -0.92 16.62
CA LYS A 9 21.81 -2.10 15.88
C LYS A 9 20.72 -2.72 15.01
N ILE A 10 19.51 -2.88 15.56
CA ILE A 10 18.36 -3.42 14.81
C ILE A 10 18.01 -2.50 13.64
N ALA A 11 17.89 -1.20 13.87
CA ALA A 11 17.56 -0.22 12.83
C ALA A 11 18.53 -0.29 11.63
N TYR A 12 19.84 -0.35 11.92
CA TYR A 12 20.88 -0.40 10.89
C TYR A 12 20.98 -1.78 10.21
N GLN A 13 20.44 -2.85 10.82
CA GLN A 13 20.37 -4.16 10.18
C GLN A 13 19.20 -4.29 9.21
N ILE A 14 18.09 -3.59 9.47
CA ILE A 14 16.90 -3.65 8.61
C ILE A 14 16.95 -2.62 7.47
N MET A 15 17.72 -1.55 7.61
CA MET A 15 17.96 -0.57 6.54
C MET A 15 19.07 -1.04 5.59
N ASN A 16 18.93 -0.74 4.30
CA ASN A 16 20.01 -0.86 3.33
C ASN A 16 20.99 0.33 3.42
N ALA A 17 22.10 0.30 2.69
CA ALA A 17 23.15 1.32 2.76
C ALA A 17 22.65 2.74 2.40
N GLU A 18 21.78 2.85 1.39
CA GLU A 18 21.21 4.13 0.95
C GLU A 18 20.24 4.69 1.99
N GLN A 19 19.39 3.83 2.57
CA GLN A 19 18.47 4.19 3.65
C GLN A 19 19.23 4.64 4.91
N ILE A 20 20.35 4.00 5.25
CA ILE A 20 21.20 4.43 6.37
C ILE A 20 21.73 5.85 6.09
N GLU A 21 22.28 6.09 4.90
CA GLU A 21 22.81 7.41 4.53
C GLU A 21 21.71 8.48 4.60
N GLN A 22 20.51 8.17 4.11
CA GLN A 22 19.35 9.06 4.17
C GLN A 22 18.92 9.34 5.62
N PHE A 23 18.83 8.31 6.45
CA PHE A 23 18.45 8.43 7.86
C PHE A 23 19.46 9.24 8.68
N GLU A 24 20.76 9.12 8.38
CA GLU A 24 21.79 9.91 9.05
C GLU A 24 21.73 11.40 8.68
N LYS A 25 21.29 11.73 7.47
CA LYS A 25 21.05 13.12 7.04
C LYS A 25 19.73 13.68 7.58
N SER A 26 18.69 12.85 7.63
CA SER A 26 17.35 13.20 8.11
C SER A 26 16.84 12.07 9.01
N PRO A 27 16.78 12.27 10.34
CA PRO A 27 16.56 11.21 11.34
C PRO A 27 15.10 10.74 11.43
N GLU A 28 14.50 10.48 10.28
CA GLU A 28 13.14 9.99 10.02
C GLU A 28 13.19 9.08 8.80
N MET A 29 12.71 7.83 8.94
CA MET A 29 12.70 6.84 7.87
C MET A 29 11.41 6.03 7.94
N ASN A 30 10.74 5.90 6.80
CA ASN A 30 9.58 5.01 6.61
C ASN A 30 9.96 3.93 5.60
N MET A 31 9.74 2.67 5.96
CA MET A 31 10.03 1.54 5.08
C MET A 31 9.05 0.39 5.33
N ALA A 32 9.04 -0.57 4.41
CA ALA A 32 8.35 -1.84 4.60
C ALA A 32 9.38 -2.98 4.67
N ILE A 33 9.19 -3.90 5.62
CA ILE A 33 9.93 -5.16 5.70
C ILE A 33 8.96 -6.32 5.45
N SER A 34 9.44 -7.36 4.76
CA SER A 34 8.66 -8.57 4.50
C SER A 34 9.51 -9.78 4.85
N ASP A 35 8.99 -10.62 5.74
CA ASP A 35 9.57 -11.90 6.09
C ASP A 35 8.53 -13.01 5.81
N PRO A 36 8.85 -14.06 5.05
CA PRO A 36 7.90 -15.12 4.72
C PRO A 36 7.31 -15.85 5.93
N ASP A 37 8.06 -15.94 7.03
CA ASP A 37 7.67 -16.71 8.22
C ASP A 37 6.97 -15.84 9.28
N ILE A 38 7.23 -14.52 9.29
CA ILE A 38 6.73 -13.59 10.31
C ILE A 38 5.63 -12.66 9.77
N GLY A 39 5.66 -12.36 8.47
CA GLY A 39 4.74 -11.46 7.80
C GLY A 39 5.38 -10.14 7.36
N ARG A 40 4.53 -9.21 6.90
CA ARG A 40 4.96 -7.91 6.39
C ARG A 40 4.69 -6.82 7.42
N PHE A 41 5.59 -5.84 7.53
CA PHE A 41 5.48 -4.75 8.49
C PHE A 41 5.84 -3.42 7.86
N ARG A 42 5.07 -2.38 8.19
CA ARG A 42 5.47 -0.98 7.99
C ARG A 42 6.29 -0.55 9.19
N VAL A 43 7.51 -0.11 8.94
CA VAL A 43 8.48 0.29 9.96
C VAL A 43 8.75 1.78 9.82
N ASN A 44 8.55 2.50 10.91
CA ASN A 44 8.98 3.88 11.07
C ASN A 44 10.16 3.92 12.05
N ILE A 45 11.29 4.47 11.61
CA ILE A 45 12.51 4.61 12.40
C ILE A 45 12.78 6.11 12.57
N PHE A 46 12.97 6.55 13.80
CA PHE A 46 13.10 7.98 14.13
C PHE A 46 14.00 8.18 15.35
N GLN A 47 14.42 9.41 15.61
CA GLN A 47 15.15 9.76 16.82
C GLN A 47 14.23 10.39 17.88
N GLN A 48 14.41 9.98 19.14
CA GLN A 48 13.76 10.59 20.29
C GLN A 48 14.76 10.73 21.43
N ARG A 49 14.91 11.95 21.98
CA ARG A 49 15.80 12.25 23.12
C ARG A 49 17.26 11.74 22.94
N GLY A 50 17.78 11.79 21.72
CA GLY A 50 19.15 11.34 21.40
C GLY A 50 19.28 9.83 21.16
N GLU A 51 18.20 9.07 21.24
CA GLU A 51 18.17 7.62 20.99
C GLU A 51 17.34 7.29 19.74
N ILE A 52 17.68 6.20 19.06
CA ILE A 52 16.88 5.68 17.94
C ILE A 52 15.68 4.90 18.49
N ALA A 53 14.51 5.11 17.89
CA ALA A 53 13.28 4.38 18.13
C ALA A 53 12.77 3.74 16.84
N ILE A 54 12.02 2.64 17.00
CA ILE A 54 11.39 1.90 15.91
C ILE A 54 9.93 1.65 16.28
N VAL A 55 9.01 1.93 15.36
CA VAL A 55 7.62 1.51 15.40
C VAL A 55 7.36 0.59 14.22
N ALA A 56 7.08 -0.68 14.49
CA ALA A 56 6.70 -1.67 13.47
C ALA A 56 5.21 -2.01 13.60
N ARG A 57 4.47 -1.88 12.49
CA ARG A 57 3.04 -2.21 12.40
C ARG A 57 2.85 -3.32 11.38
N ASN A 58 2.14 -4.38 11.75
CA ASN A 58 1.84 -5.48 10.83
C ASN A 58 0.97 -4.99 9.65
N ILE A 59 1.32 -5.43 8.45
CA ILE A 59 0.56 -5.24 7.21
C ILE A 59 -0.23 -6.53 6.97
N LYS A 60 -1.54 -6.39 6.74
CA LYS A 60 -2.43 -7.52 6.61
C LYS A 60 -2.23 -8.20 5.25
N THR A 61 -2.07 -9.51 5.27
CA THR A 61 -1.99 -10.35 4.05
C THR A 61 -3.30 -11.10 3.81
N GLU A 62 -4.04 -11.42 4.87
CA GLU A 62 -5.36 -12.02 4.73
C GLU A 62 -6.39 -10.96 4.35
N ILE A 63 -6.91 -11.09 3.13
CA ILE A 63 -7.96 -10.22 2.60
C ILE A 63 -9.31 -10.93 2.83
N PRO A 64 -10.23 -10.33 3.61
CA PRO A 64 -11.56 -10.91 3.79
C PRO A 64 -12.32 -10.92 2.46
N SER A 65 -13.20 -11.91 2.26
CA SER A 65 -14.05 -11.94 1.07
C SER A 65 -15.12 -10.85 1.13
N ALA A 66 -15.54 -10.34 -0.02
CA ALA A 66 -16.63 -9.36 -0.10
C ALA A 66 -17.90 -9.83 0.61
N ALA A 67 -18.22 -11.13 0.52
CA ALA A 67 -19.35 -11.73 1.22
C ALA A 67 -19.20 -11.72 2.75
N SER A 68 -18.00 -12.03 3.26
CA SER A 68 -17.73 -12.01 4.72
C SER A 68 -17.81 -10.62 5.33
N LEU A 69 -17.56 -9.58 4.53
CA LEU A 69 -17.72 -8.18 4.91
C LEU A 69 -19.19 -7.69 4.81
N GLY A 70 -20.11 -8.52 4.30
CA GLY A 70 -21.49 -8.12 4.05
C GLY A 70 -21.64 -7.09 2.93
N LEU A 71 -20.68 -7.02 2.00
CA LEU A 71 -20.77 -6.10 0.87
C LEU A 71 -21.94 -6.48 -0.04
N PRO A 72 -22.74 -5.50 -0.51
CA PRO A 72 -23.80 -5.76 -1.48
C PRO A 72 -23.26 -6.47 -2.73
N PRO A 73 -23.92 -7.53 -3.23
CA PRO A 73 -23.45 -8.30 -4.39
C PRO A 73 -23.19 -7.46 -5.64
N ILE A 74 -23.94 -6.36 -5.83
CA ILE A 74 -23.77 -5.41 -6.94
C ILE A 74 -22.35 -4.83 -7.01
N LEU A 75 -21.61 -4.77 -5.89
CA LEU A 75 -20.23 -4.30 -5.90
C LEU A 75 -19.27 -5.29 -6.58
N ASN A 76 -19.57 -6.59 -6.55
CA ASN A 76 -18.82 -7.59 -7.30
C ASN A 76 -19.02 -7.39 -8.81
N ASP A 77 -20.25 -7.07 -9.25
CA ASP A 77 -20.52 -6.78 -10.65
C ASP A 77 -19.89 -5.45 -11.10
N LEU A 78 -19.88 -4.46 -10.20
CA LEU A 78 -19.30 -3.14 -10.45
C LEU A 78 -17.78 -3.20 -10.59
N ILE A 79 -17.08 -3.93 -9.73
CA ILE A 79 -15.61 -4.04 -9.81
C ILE A 79 -15.15 -4.81 -11.06
N MET A 80 -16.04 -5.58 -11.70
CA MET A 80 -15.75 -6.31 -12.94
C MET A 80 -15.99 -5.49 -14.21
N GLN A 81 -16.47 -4.24 -14.10
CA GLN A 81 -16.65 -3.37 -15.27
C GLN A 81 -15.31 -3.08 -15.95
N LYS A 82 -15.32 -3.06 -17.29
CA LYS A 82 -14.11 -2.85 -18.09
C LYS A 82 -13.58 -1.42 -18.03
N ASN A 83 -14.49 -0.45 -17.97
CA ASN A 83 -14.17 0.97 -17.98
C ASN A 83 -15.10 1.72 -17.01
N GLY A 84 -14.61 2.83 -16.47
CA GLY A 84 -15.37 3.69 -15.58
C GLY A 84 -14.57 4.06 -14.33
N ILE A 85 -15.17 4.93 -13.51
CA ILE A 85 -14.57 5.40 -12.26
C ILE A 85 -15.52 5.01 -11.13
N VAL A 86 -14.97 4.36 -10.11
CA VAL A 86 -15.69 4.01 -8.89
C VAL A 86 -15.09 4.79 -7.74
N LEU A 87 -15.87 5.68 -7.14
CA LEU A 87 -15.46 6.44 -5.95
C LEU A 87 -15.99 5.77 -4.70
N PHE A 88 -15.08 5.27 -3.86
CA PHE A 88 -15.42 4.67 -2.58
C PHE A 88 -15.23 5.69 -1.46
N VAL A 89 -16.32 6.24 -0.94
CA VAL A 89 -16.30 7.40 -0.03
C VAL A 89 -16.78 7.01 1.38
N GLY A 90 -16.23 7.65 2.40
CA GLY A 90 -16.55 7.41 3.81
C GLY A 90 -15.49 7.95 4.76
N GLY A 91 -15.83 8.11 6.04
CA GLY A 91 -14.90 8.60 7.06
C GLY A 91 -13.72 7.67 7.35
N THR A 92 -12.75 8.14 8.11
CA THR A 92 -11.64 7.32 8.61
C THR A 92 -12.18 6.16 9.45
N GLY A 93 -11.64 4.95 9.23
CA GLY A 93 -12.07 3.75 9.97
C GLY A 93 -13.41 3.15 9.52
N SER A 94 -14.05 3.66 8.45
CA SER A 94 -15.33 3.13 7.95
C SER A 94 -15.20 1.83 7.12
N GLY A 95 -14.01 1.22 7.07
CA GLY A 95 -13.77 -0.02 6.33
C GLY A 95 -13.47 0.12 4.83
N LYS A 96 -13.25 1.33 4.30
CA LYS A 96 -13.02 1.57 2.86
C LYS A 96 -11.90 0.71 2.27
N SER A 97 -10.70 0.78 2.85
CA SER A 97 -9.53 0.07 2.36
C SER A 97 -9.76 -1.45 2.39
N THR A 98 -10.44 -1.95 3.44
CA THR A 98 -10.79 -3.37 3.57
C THR A 98 -11.81 -3.81 2.52
N SER A 99 -12.83 -2.98 2.23
CA SER A 99 -13.80 -3.25 1.17
C SER A 99 -13.17 -3.21 -0.21
N LEU A 100 -12.34 -2.22 -0.50
CA LEU A 100 -11.61 -2.11 -1.78
C LEU A 100 -10.65 -3.29 -1.97
N ALA A 101 -9.90 -3.69 -0.94
CA ALA A 101 -9.08 -4.88 -1.00
C ALA A 101 -9.91 -6.13 -1.34
N ALA A 102 -11.06 -6.33 -0.68
CA ALA A 102 -11.94 -7.46 -1.00
C ALA A 102 -12.45 -7.45 -2.45
N LEU A 103 -12.76 -6.27 -2.99
CA LEU A 103 -13.22 -6.10 -4.37
C LEU A 103 -12.10 -6.29 -5.40
N ILE A 104 -10.90 -5.76 -5.14
CA ILE A 104 -9.72 -5.98 -5.98
C ILE A 104 -9.33 -7.46 -5.99
N ASP A 105 -9.36 -8.13 -4.84
CA ASP A 105 -9.12 -9.58 -4.76
C ASP A 105 -10.21 -10.37 -5.50
N HIS A 106 -11.49 -9.93 -5.44
CA HIS A 106 -12.55 -10.53 -6.25
C HIS A 106 -12.22 -10.42 -7.75
N ARG A 107 -11.80 -9.25 -8.24
CA ARG A 107 -11.42 -9.10 -9.66
C ARG A 107 -10.19 -9.95 -10.01
N ASN A 108 -9.16 -9.94 -9.17
CA ASN A 108 -7.94 -10.73 -9.34
C ASN A 108 -8.20 -12.24 -9.49
N LYS A 109 -9.23 -12.75 -8.81
CA LYS A 109 -9.66 -14.15 -8.88
C LYS A 109 -10.46 -14.48 -10.14
N ASN A 110 -11.13 -13.48 -10.72
CA ASN A 110 -12.18 -13.69 -11.73
C ASN A 110 -11.83 -13.14 -13.12
N SER A 111 -10.84 -12.25 -13.24
CA SER A 111 -10.37 -11.67 -14.51
C SER A 111 -8.88 -11.88 -14.70
N ASP A 112 -8.47 -12.16 -15.92
CA ASP A 112 -7.11 -11.85 -16.40
C ASP A 112 -6.97 -10.34 -16.62
N GLY A 113 -5.74 -9.85 -16.51
CA GLY A 113 -5.42 -8.45 -16.71
C GLY A 113 -4.30 -7.94 -15.80
N HIS A 114 -4.10 -6.64 -15.84
CA HIS A 114 -3.09 -5.91 -15.09
C HIS A 114 -3.75 -4.91 -14.14
N ILE A 115 -3.63 -5.17 -12.84
CA ILE A 115 -4.11 -4.28 -11.79
C ILE A 115 -2.90 -3.53 -11.22
N ILE A 116 -2.98 -2.21 -11.18
CA ILE A 116 -1.99 -1.37 -10.49
C ILE A 116 -2.65 -0.70 -9.30
N THR A 117 -2.00 -0.73 -8.14
CA THR A 117 -2.41 0.07 -6.99
C THR A 117 -1.35 1.11 -6.67
N ILE A 118 -1.81 2.32 -6.32
CA ILE A 118 -0.96 3.42 -5.85
C ILE A 118 -1.52 3.84 -4.49
N GLU A 119 -0.74 3.65 -3.44
CA GLU A 119 -1.22 3.75 -2.05
C GLU A 119 -0.20 4.48 -1.16
N ASP A 120 -0.67 5.03 -0.03
CA ASP A 120 0.18 5.69 0.98
C ASP A 120 -0.38 5.40 2.39
N PRO A 121 0.05 4.31 3.05
CA PRO A 121 0.86 3.20 2.54
C PRO A 121 0.00 2.12 1.88
N VAL A 122 0.64 1.07 1.36
CA VAL A 122 -0.07 -0.17 1.02
C VAL A 122 -0.61 -0.83 2.29
N GLU A 123 -1.93 -1.05 2.35
CA GLU A 123 -2.59 -1.64 3.53
C GLU A 123 -2.73 -3.17 3.46
N PHE A 124 -2.99 -3.69 2.27
CA PHE A 124 -3.20 -5.12 1.99
C PHE A 124 -2.30 -5.58 0.87
N ILE A 125 -1.75 -6.79 1.00
CA ILE A 125 -0.94 -7.39 -0.07
C ILE A 125 -1.79 -8.32 -0.92
N HIS A 126 -1.82 -8.04 -2.21
CA HIS A 126 -2.52 -8.85 -3.20
C HIS A 126 -1.55 -9.78 -3.93
N PRO A 127 -1.54 -11.09 -3.65
CA PRO A 127 -0.76 -12.03 -4.44
C PRO A 127 -1.32 -12.10 -5.88
N HIS A 128 -0.46 -12.35 -6.85
CA HIS A 128 -0.90 -12.63 -8.22
C HIS A 128 -1.82 -13.86 -8.26
N GLN A 129 -2.90 -13.78 -9.04
CA GLN A 129 -3.80 -14.91 -9.28
C GLN A 129 -4.11 -15.01 -10.78
N LYS A 130 -5.34 -14.70 -11.23
CA LYS A 130 -5.61 -14.58 -12.68
C LYS A 130 -5.07 -13.27 -13.24
N SER A 131 -5.07 -12.21 -12.45
CA SER A 131 -4.46 -10.93 -12.79
C SER A 131 -3.02 -10.83 -12.28
N ILE A 132 -2.21 -10.05 -12.98
CA ILE A 132 -0.94 -9.52 -12.48
C ILE A 132 -1.27 -8.27 -11.66
N ILE A 133 -0.64 -8.13 -10.49
CA ILE A 133 -0.89 -7.00 -9.59
C ILE A 133 0.42 -6.33 -9.22
N ASN A 134 0.57 -5.04 -9.54
CA ASN A 134 1.70 -4.22 -9.13
C ASN A 134 1.22 -3.16 -8.13
N GLN A 135 1.69 -3.24 -6.89
CA GLN A 135 1.35 -2.29 -5.84
C GLN A 135 2.53 -1.34 -5.63
N ARG A 136 2.25 -0.04 -5.61
CA ARG A 136 3.26 1.02 -5.44
C ARG A 136 2.92 1.87 -4.23
N GLU A 137 3.85 1.92 -3.28
CA GLU A 137 3.75 2.80 -2.11
C GLU A 137 4.40 4.16 -2.39
N VAL A 138 3.66 5.24 -2.14
CA VAL A 138 4.19 6.60 -2.26
C VAL A 138 5.24 6.87 -1.18
N GLY A 139 6.37 7.44 -1.60
CA GLY A 139 7.55 7.65 -0.76
C GLY A 139 8.49 6.44 -0.68
N VAL A 140 8.12 5.29 -1.27
CA VAL A 140 8.95 4.07 -1.30
C VAL A 140 9.21 3.61 -2.74
N ASP A 141 8.15 3.34 -3.50
CA ASP A 141 8.22 2.83 -4.89
C ASP A 141 7.97 3.93 -5.94
N THR A 142 7.57 5.12 -5.49
CA THR A 142 7.27 6.30 -6.32
C THR A 142 7.37 7.56 -5.45
N ASN A 143 7.80 8.68 -6.02
CA ASN A 143 7.96 9.90 -5.22
C ASN A 143 6.61 10.57 -4.88
N SER A 144 5.64 10.50 -5.78
CA SER A 144 4.30 11.07 -5.58
C SER A 144 3.20 10.28 -6.31
N TYR A 145 1.94 10.60 -5.99
CA TYR A 145 0.77 10.07 -6.69
C TYR A 145 0.75 10.50 -8.16
N GLU A 146 1.12 11.75 -8.45
CA GLU A 146 1.14 12.32 -9.80
C GLU A 146 2.13 11.58 -10.70
N GLU A 147 3.37 11.40 -10.23
CA GLU A 147 4.38 10.65 -10.96
C GLU A 147 3.95 9.19 -11.16
N ALA A 148 3.35 8.59 -10.13
CA ALA A 148 2.86 7.22 -10.20
C ALA A 148 1.78 7.07 -11.27
N LEU A 149 0.76 7.94 -11.25
CA LEU A 149 -0.38 7.91 -12.17
C LEU A 149 0.04 8.17 -13.62
N GLN A 150 0.85 9.19 -13.86
CA GLN A 150 1.33 9.51 -15.21
C GLN A 150 2.07 8.35 -15.87
N ASN A 151 2.91 7.64 -15.09
CA ASN A 151 3.62 6.47 -15.59
C ASN A 151 2.72 5.25 -15.73
N THR A 152 1.78 5.07 -14.79
CA THR A 152 0.82 3.95 -14.78
C THR A 152 -0.02 3.90 -16.06
N LEU A 153 -0.44 5.05 -16.60
CA LEU A 153 -1.19 5.10 -17.87
C LEU A 153 -0.42 4.51 -19.07
N ARG A 154 0.91 4.43 -18.99
CA ARG A 154 1.77 3.82 -20.03
C ARG A 154 2.12 2.36 -19.76
N GLN A 155 1.68 1.80 -18.63
CA GLN A 155 1.97 0.43 -18.20
C GLN A 155 0.87 -0.56 -18.63
N ALA A 156 -0.03 -0.13 -19.52
CA ALA A 156 -1.20 -0.89 -19.98
C ALA A 156 -2.01 -1.53 -18.81
N PRO A 157 -2.44 -0.75 -17.81
CA PRO A 157 -3.29 -1.27 -16.74
C PRO A 157 -4.73 -1.48 -17.23
N ASP A 158 -5.36 -2.55 -16.79
CA ASP A 158 -6.80 -2.78 -16.91
C ASP A 158 -7.58 -2.17 -15.73
N VAL A 159 -6.93 -2.05 -14.57
CA VAL A 159 -7.48 -1.40 -13.37
C VAL A 159 -6.40 -0.61 -12.66
N ILE A 160 -6.75 0.59 -12.22
CA ILE A 160 -5.93 1.41 -11.35
C ILE A 160 -6.70 1.65 -10.05
N LEU A 161 -6.14 1.24 -8.93
CA LEU A 161 -6.59 1.66 -7.60
C LEU A 161 -5.76 2.86 -7.15
N ILE A 162 -6.45 3.95 -6.80
CA ILE A 162 -5.84 5.13 -6.19
C ILE A 162 -6.29 5.14 -4.73
N GLY A 163 -5.35 5.00 -3.80
CA GLY A 163 -5.64 4.84 -2.37
C GLY A 163 -6.41 6.03 -1.77
N GLU A 164 -5.97 7.26 -2.07
CA GLU A 164 -6.68 8.47 -1.65
C GLU A 164 -6.53 9.58 -2.69
N ILE A 165 -7.58 10.41 -2.83
CA ILE A 165 -7.57 11.60 -3.67
C ILE A 165 -7.54 12.81 -2.74
N ARG A 166 -6.37 13.43 -2.57
CA ARG A 166 -6.18 14.61 -1.70
C ARG A 166 -6.02 15.92 -2.47
N SER A 167 -5.64 15.85 -3.74
CA SER A 167 -5.41 17.01 -4.59
C SER A 167 -6.32 16.99 -5.82
N ARG A 168 -6.55 18.18 -6.38
CA ARG A 168 -7.24 18.33 -7.66
C ARG A 168 -6.48 17.63 -8.79
N GLU A 169 -5.16 17.70 -8.78
CA GLU A 169 -4.29 17.09 -9.80
C GLU A 169 -4.44 15.57 -9.83
N THR A 170 -4.49 14.91 -8.65
CA THR A 170 -4.77 13.47 -8.56
C THR A 170 -6.14 13.13 -9.17
N MET A 171 -7.16 13.97 -8.94
CA MET A 171 -8.50 13.77 -9.51
C MET A 171 -8.54 13.98 -11.03
N GLU A 172 -7.82 14.98 -11.55
CA GLU A 172 -7.74 15.26 -12.99
C GLU A 172 -7.06 14.12 -13.75
N HIS A 173 -6.11 13.41 -13.13
CA HIS A 173 -5.51 12.21 -13.71
C HIS A 173 -6.40 10.95 -13.62
N ALA A 174 -7.35 10.93 -12.70
CA ALA A 174 -8.29 9.82 -12.55
C ALA A 174 -9.45 9.88 -13.56
N LEU A 175 -9.75 11.07 -14.10
CA LEU A 175 -10.78 11.37 -15.11
C LEU A 175 -10.27 11.17 -16.54
#